data_AF-A0A946VSV1-F1
#
_entry.id   AF-A0A946VSV1-F1
#
_cell.length_a   1.000
_cell.length_b   1.000
_cell.length_c   1.000
_cell.angle_alpha   90.00
_cell.angle_beta   90.00
_cell.angle_gamma   90.00
#
_symmetry.space_group_name_H-M   'P 1'
#
loop_
_entity.id
_entity.type
_entity.pdbx_description
1 polymer ?
#
loop_
_entity_poly.entity_id
_entity_poly.type
_entity_poly.pdbx_seq_one_letter_code
_entity_poly.pdbx_strand_id
1 'polypeptide(L)'
;MQTLPVSMAAKVSRHSNFALPLYVQLLAIFLGLATAASVANANSLQFRGNIKAEARYFIESAPHSTARQSNVSLAAEPEFYYALAEGNSSLSLTPFLRWDENDPARSHVDLRELNWHKIEQSWELTLGVNRVFWGVTETVHLVNIINQVDLVENPDQEDLLGQAMANLTLIRNWG
;
A
#
# COMPACT_ATOMS: atom_id res chain seq x y z
N MET A 1 -40.74 53.45 30.56
CA MET A 1 -40.00 53.27 29.30
C MET A 1 -38.52 53.18 29.62
N GLN A 2 -37.96 51.97 29.67
CA GLN A 2 -36.53 51.71 29.83
C GLN A 2 -35.96 51.35 28.46
N THR A 3 -34.92 52.06 28.01
CA THR A 3 -34.16 51.73 26.81
C THR A 3 -32.88 51.01 27.23
N LEU A 4 -32.72 49.75 26.80
CA LEU A 4 -31.53 48.92 27.02
C LEU A 4 -30.36 49.38 26.12
N PRO A 5 -29.09 49.22 26.53
CA PRO A 5 -27.95 49.54 25.68
C PRO A 5 -27.60 48.38 24.74
N VAL A 6 -27.18 48.73 23.53
CA VAL A 6 -26.71 47.82 22.48
C VAL A 6 -25.35 47.24 22.87
N SER A 7 -25.28 45.91 23.00
CA SER A 7 -24.04 45.18 23.26
C SER A 7 -23.20 45.09 21.97
N MET A 8 -21.95 45.52 22.08
CA MET A 8 -20.93 45.52 21.04
C MET A 8 -20.40 44.09 20.85
N ALA A 9 -20.77 43.44 19.74
CA ALA A 9 -20.28 42.10 19.41
C ALA A 9 -18.81 42.16 18.94
N ALA A 10 -17.91 41.56 19.72
CA ALA A 10 -16.51 41.37 19.35
C ALA A 10 -16.40 40.38 18.18
N LYS A 11 -15.81 40.83 17.07
CA LYS A 11 -15.51 40.01 15.89
C LYS A 11 -14.35 39.06 16.21
N VAL A 12 -14.67 37.81 16.58
CA VAL A 12 -13.68 36.73 16.72
C VAL A 12 -13.14 36.36 15.33
N SER A 13 -11.89 36.72 15.07
CA SER A 13 -11.15 36.29 13.87
C SER A 13 -10.80 34.81 14.01
N ARG A 14 -11.48 33.93 13.27
CA ARG A 14 -11.06 32.53 13.10
C ARG A 14 -9.82 32.51 12.22
N HIS A 15 -8.66 32.19 12.80
CA HIS A 15 -7.52 31.76 12.03
C HIS A 15 -7.88 30.45 11.33
N SER A 16 -8.03 30.48 10.01
CA SER A 16 -8.22 29.29 9.19
C SER A 16 -6.89 28.55 9.16
N ASN A 17 -6.80 27.41 9.85
CA ASN A 17 -5.72 26.46 9.65
C ASN A 17 -5.85 25.93 8.21
N PHE A 18 -5.00 26.41 7.32
CA PHE A 18 -4.90 25.94 5.94
C PHE A 18 -4.29 24.54 5.98
N ALA A 19 -5.11 23.52 6.17
CA ALA A 19 -4.69 22.13 5.99
C ALA A 19 -4.47 21.92 4.49
N LEU A 20 -3.24 21.59 4.08
CA LEU A 20 -2.94 21.24 2.71
C LEU A 20 -3.80 20.04 2.29
N PRO A 21 -4.35 20.02 1.07
CA PRO A 21 -5.18 18.92 0.62
C PRO A 21 -4.36 17.62 0.56
N LEU A 22 -5.01 16.49 0.83
CA LEU A 22 -4.38 15.18 1.04
C LEU A 22 -3.41 14.78 -0.08
N TYR A 23 -3.71 15.13 -1.33
CA TYR A 23 -2.86 14.82 -2.48
C TYR A 23 -1.50 15.56 -2.47
N VAL A 24 -1.43 16.77 -1.88
CA VAL A 24 -0.16 17.50 -1.73
C VAL A 24 0.72 16.83 -0.67
N GLN A 25 0.10 16.28 0.39
CA GLN A 25 0.81 15.54 1.43
C GLN A 25 1.35 14.21 0.87
N LEU A 26 0.54 13.48 0.12
CA LEU A 26 0.95 12.24 -0.56
C LEU A 26 2.07 12.48 -1.59
N LEU A 27 1.99 13.56 -2.37
CA LEU A 27 3.04 13.93 -3.32
C LEU A 27 4.35 14.29 -2.61
N ALA A 28 4.29 15.00 -1.48
CA ALA A 28 5.47 15.33 -0.69
C ALA A 28 6.11 14.08 -0.06
N ILE A 29 5.31 13.11 0.39
CA ILE A 29 5.79 11.80 0.87
C ILE A 29 6.48 11.05 -0.27
N PHE A 30 5.87 11.01 -1.46
CA PHE A 30 6.47 10.38 -2.63
C PHE A 30 7.78 11.03 -3.06
N LEU A 31 7.86 12.38 -3.10
CA LEU A 31 9.09 13.11 -3.38
C LEU A 31 10.16 12.91 -2.29
N GLY A 32 9.75 12.82 -1.03
CA GLY A 32 10.65 12.52 0.10
C GLY A 32 11.23 11.11 0.02
N LEU A 33 10.41 10.11 -0.33
CA LEU A 33 10.85 8.74 -0.58
C LEU A 33 11.80 8.66 -1.78
N ALA A 34 11.49 9.38 -2.87
CA ALA A 34 12.34 9.42 -4.07
C ALA A 34 13.70 10.10 -3.82
N THR A 35 13.76 11.11 -2.95
CA THR A 35 15.02 11.75 -2.57
C THR A 35 15.81 10.94 -1.54
N ALA A 36 15.15 10.27 -0.58
CA ALA A 36 15.83 9.31 0.30
C ALA A 36 16.47 8.15 -0.50
N ALA A 37 15.80 7.73 -1.58
CA ALA A 37 16.31 6.73 -2.50
C ALA A 37 17.59 7.16 -3.24
N SER A 38 17.81 8.46 -3.48
CA SER A 38 19.00 8.97 -4.15
C SER A 38 20.19 9.26 -3.21
N VAL A 39 19.98 9.32 -1.89
CA VAL A 39 21.07 9.42 -0.89
C VAL A 39 21.55 8.04 -0.42
N ALA A 40 20.74 7.01 -0.62
CA ALA A 40 21.18 5.62 -0.51
C ALA A 40 22.24 5.33 -1.58
N ASN A 41 23.37 4.71 -1.18
CA ASN A 41 24.32 4.15 -2.14
C ASN A 41 23.54 3.31 -3.16
N ALA A 42 23.71 3.57 -4.46
CA ALA A 42 22.96 2.92 -5.53
C ALA A 42 23.07 1.38 -5.54
N ASN A 43 24.02 0.81 -4.79
CA ASN A 43 24.21 -0.62 -4.62
C ASN A 43 23.31 -1.26 -3.54
N SER A 44 22.73 -0.47 -2.62
CA SER A 44 21.98 -1.01 -1.48
C SER A 44 20.46 -0.88 -1.65
N LEU A 45 20.00 0.05 -2.50
CA LEU A 45 18.58 0.19 -2.83
C LEU A 45 18.28 -0.48 -4.17
N GLN A 46 17.35 -1.41 -4.17
CA GLN A 46 16.76 -2.00 -5.37
C GLN A 46 15.31 -1.55 -5.48
N PHE A 47 14.90 -1.23 -6.71
CA PHE A 47 13.55 -0.82 -7.03
C PHE A 47 13.01 -1.71 -8.15
N ARG A 48 11.81 -2.25 -7.95
CA ARG A 48 11.06 -3.02 -8.93
C ARG A 48 9.60 -2.59 -8.84
N GLY A 49 8.74 -3.11 -9.69
CA GLY A 49 7.32 -2.89 -9.53
C GLY A 49 6.51 -3.20 -10.76
N ASN A 50 5.20 -3.23 -10.57
CA ASN A 50 4.22 -3.51 -11.60
C ASN A 50 3.26 -2.32 -11.78
N ILE A 51 2.89 -2.04 -13.02
CA ILE A 51 1.83 -1.09 -13.37
C ILE A 51 0.85 -1.84 -14.27
N LYS A 52 -0.44 -1.79 -13.92
CA LYS A 52 -1.53 -2.38 -14.73
C LYS A 52 -2.45 -1.26 -15.21
N ALA A 53 -2.88 -1.35 -16.46
CA ALA A 53 -3.90 -0.48 -17.02
C ALA A 53 -4.96 -1.34 -17.71
N GLU A 54 -6.21 -1.17 -17.31
CA GLU A 54 -7.35 -1.88 -17.88
C GLU A 54 -8.33 -0.87 -18.50
N ALA A 55 -8.84 -1.19 -19.69
CA ALA A 55 -9.93 -0.47 -20.32
C ALA A 55 -10.95 -1.50 -20.83
N ARG A 56 -12.22 -1.28 -20.51
CA ARG A 56 -13.34 -2.13 -20.92
C ARG A 56 -14.38 -1.28 -21.63
N TYR A 57 -14.94 -1.79 -22.73
CA TYR A 57 -16.03 -1.15 -23.46
C TYR A 57 -17.07 -2.19 -23.87
N PHE A 58 -18.34 -1.90 -23.64
CA PHE A 58 -19.46 -2.76 -24.00
C PHE A 58 -20.15 -2.24 -25.26
N ILE A 59 -20.17 -3.06 -26.32
CA ILE A 59 -20.77 -2.72 -27.61
C ILE A 59 -22.30 -2.63 -27.51
N GLU A 60 -22.90 -3.48 -26.67
CA GLU A 60 -24.34 -3.50 -26.45
C GLU A 60 -24.72 -2.68 -25.23
N SER A 61 -25.77 -1.88 -25.36
CA SER A 61 -26.37 -1.15 -24.24
C SER A 61 -26.94 -2.14 -23.24
N ALA A 62 -26.55 -2.02 -21.98
CA ALA A 62 -27.05 -2.91 -20.95
C ALA A 62 -28.59 -2.79 -20.82
N PRO A 63 -29.29 -3.90 -20.54
CA PRO A 63 -30.74 -3.90 -20.36
C PRO A 63 -31.21 -3.11 -19.12
N HIS A 64 -30.29 -2.61 -18.28
CA HIS A 64 -30.56 -1.78 -17.10
C HIS A 64 -29.82 -0.44 -17.18
N SER A 65 -30.49 0.64 -16.80
CA SER A 65 -30.03 2.03 -16.92
C SER A 65 -28.80 2.39 -16.06
N THR A 66 -28.38 1.51 -15.16
CA THR A 66 -27.23 1.71 -14.26
C THR A 66 -25.92 1.16 -14.79
N ALA A 67 -25.91 0.33 -15.84
CA ALA A 67 -24.65 -0.22 -16.34
C ALA A 67 -23.91 0.80 -17.19
N ARG A 68 -22.60 0.93 -16.93
CA ARG A 68 -21.70 1.85 -17.63
C ARG A 68 -21.20 1.18 -18.91
N GLN A 69 -21.18 1.93 -20.01
CA GLN A 69 -20.70 1.44 -21.31
C GLN A 69 -19.19 1.28 -21.38
N SER A 70 -18.43 1.96 -20.53
CA SER A 70 -16.98 1.88 -20.46
C SER A 70 -16.50 1.85 -19.02
N ASN A 71 -15.32 1.28 -18.80
CA ASN A 71 -14.58 1.39 -17.54
C ASN A 71 -13.09 1.52 -17.80
N VAL A 72 -12.41 2.35 -17.03
CA VAL A 72 -10.95 2.45 -17.00
C VAL A 72 -10.46 2.18 -15.57
N SER A 73 -9.40 1.39 -15.43
CA SER A 73 -8.73 1.15 -14.16
C SER A 73 -7.22 1.19 -14.31
N LEU A 74 -6.54 1.68 -13.27
CA LEU A 74 -5.09 1.77 -13.17
C LEU A 74 -4.64 1.20 -11.82
N ALA A 75 -3.58 0.40 -11.84
CA ALA A 75 -2.95 -0.17 -10.65
C ALA A 75 -1.45 0.08 -10.65
N ALA A 76 -0.87 0.25 -9.46
CA ALA A 76 0.57 0.31 -9.28
C ALA A 76 0.98 -0.42 -7.99
N GLU A 77 2.02 -1.26 -8.10
CA GLU A 77 2.64 -1.99 -7.00
C GLU A 77 4.17 -1.82 -7.11
N PRO A 78 4.73 -0.68 -6.67
CA PRO A 78 6.18 -0.52 -6.58
C PRO A 78 6.75 -1.33 -5.41
N GLU A 79 7.94 -1.88 -5.61
CA GLU A 79 8.68 -2.67 -4.63
C GLU A 79 10.03 -1.99 -4.36
N PHE A 80 10.32 -1.75 -3.09
CA PHE A 80 11.57 -1.16 -2.62
C PHE A 80 12.26 -2.15 -1.70
N TYR A 81 13.52 -2.48 -2.01
CA TYR A 81 14.36 -3.31 -1.15
C TYR A 81 15.63 -2.52 -0.79
N TYR A 82 15.90 -2.38 0.50
CA TYR A 82 17.06 -1.67 1.00
C TYR A 82 17.93 -2.57 1.88
N ALA A 83 19.14 -2.88 1.44
CA ALA A 83 20.16 -3.51 2.26
C ALA A 83 20.75 -2.48 3.24
N LEU A 84 20.64 -2.75 4.54
CA LEU A 84 21.26 -1.92 5.58
C LEU A 84 22.77 -2.26 5.70
N ALA A 85 23.50 -1.44 6.45
CA ALA A 85 24.93 -1.61 6.68
C ALA A 85 25.26 -3.04 7.18
N GLU A 86 26.41 -3.55 6.76
CA GLU A 86 26.91 -4.93 6.96
C GLU A 86 26.26 -6.01 6.08
N GLY A 87 25.21 -5.71 5.32
CA GLY A 87 24.60 -6.66 4.37
C GLY A 87 23.84 -7.83 5.02
N ASN A 88 23.82 -7.88 6.36
CA ASN A 88 23.12 -8.88 7.16
C ASN A 88 21.69 -8.46 7.52
N SER A 89 21.26 -7.26 7.13
CA SER A 89 19.94 -6.71 7.44
C SER A 89 19.34 -6.06 6.21
N SER A 90 18.02 -6.14 6.05
CA SER A 90 17.29 -5.54 4.94
C SER A 90 15.95 -4.97 5.37
N LEU A 91 15.44 -4.01 4.61
CA LEU A 91 14.11 -3.44 4.73
C LEU A 91 13.41 -3.58 3.37
N SER A 92 12.21 -4.13 3.38
CA SER A 92 11.35 -4.21 2.20
C SER A 92 10.09 -3.37 2.39
N LEU A 93 9.66 -2.68 1.34
CA LEU A 93 8.46 -1.86 1.31
C LEU A 93 7.77 -2.04 -0.04
N THR A 94 6.49 -2.42 -0.01
CA THR A 94 5.66 -2.61 -1.20
C THR A 94 4.28 -2.00 -0.95
N PRO A 95 4.07 -0.71 -1.24
CA PRO A 95 2.74 -0.11 -1.23
C PRO A 95 1.99 -0.52 -2.51
N PHE A 96 0.67 -0.47 -2.45
CA PHE A 96 -0.19 -0.76 -3.59
C PHE A 96 -1.26 0.31 -3.74
N LEU A 97 -1.52 0.71 -4.98
CA LEU A 97 -2.55 1.69 -5.31
C LEU A 97 -3.42 1.16 -6.44
N ARG A 98 -4.74 1.36 -6.28
CA ARG A 98 -5.76 1.08 -7.28
C ARG A 98 -6.63 2.30 -7.48
N TRP A 99 -6.89 2.62 -8.74
CA TRP A 99 -7.91 3.56 -9.15
C TRP A 99 -8.82 2.91 -10.20
N ASP A 100 -10.12 3.06 -10.03
CA ASP A 100 -11.14 2.56 -10.94
C ASP A 100 -12.19 3.66 -11.18
N GLU A 101 -12.51 3.91 -12.44
CA GLU A 101 -13.39 5.00 -12.86
C GLU A 101 -14.82 4.83 -12.34
N ASN A 102 -15.37 3.61 -12.40
CA ASN A 102 -16.78 3.37 -12.13
C ASN A 102 -17.03 2.58 -10.84
N ASP A 103 -15.98 2.07 -10.19
CA ASP A 103 -16.07 1.40 -8.89
C ASP A 103 -15.20 2.09 -7.81
N PRO A 104 -15.78 3.01 -7.02
CA PRO A 104 -15.07 3.64 -5.91
C PRO A 104 -14.66 2.66 -4.80
N ALA A 105 -15.34 1.52 -4.64
CA ALA A 105 -14.98 0.53 -3.63
C ALA A 105 -13.71 -0.24 -4.02
N ARG A 106 -13.46 -0.39 -5.34
CA ARG A 106 -12.22 -0.95 -5.89
C ARG A 106 -11.05 0.05 -5.89
N SER A 107 -11.30 1.35 -5.71
CA SER A 107 -10.23 2.34 -5.60
C SER A 107 -9.68 2.41 -4.17
N HIS A 108 -8.46 1.92 -3.95
CA HIS A 108 -7.85 1.89 -2.63
C HIS A 108 -6.33 2.07 -2.66
N VAL A 109 -5.79 2.33 -1.48
CA VAL A 109 -4.36 2.32 -1.20
C VAL A 109 -4.13 1.43 -0.01
N ASP A 110 -3.17 0.51 -0.13
CA ASP A 110 -2.79 -0.40 0.94
C ASP A 110 -1.28 -0.64 0.97
N LEU A 111 -0.85 -1.46 1.94
CA LEU A 111 0.54 -1.80 2.18
C LEU A 111 0.69 -3.32 2.13
N ARG A 112 1.21 -3.83 1.03
CA ARG A 112 1.42 -5.27 0.81
C ARG A 112 2.60 -5.78 1.61
N GLU A 113 3.65 -4.97 1.73
CA GLU A 113 4.85 -5.34 2.47
C GLU A 113 5.48 -4.13 3.16
N LEU A 114 5.85 -4.31 4.43
CA LEU A 114 6.75 -3.46 5.19
C LEU A 114 7.43 -4.33 6.23
N ASN A 115 8.58 -4.90 5.90
CA ASN A 115 9.29 -5.77 6.83
C ASN A 115 10.77 -5.38 6.98
N TRP A 116 11.28 -5.64 8.17
CA TRP A 116 12.70 -5.66 8.46
C TRP A 116 13.14 -7.12 8.61
N HIS A 117 14.20 -7.50 7.91
CA HIS A 117 14.74 -8.84 7.93
C HIS A 117 16.21 -8.82 8.33
N LYS A 118 16.56 -9.63 9.32
CA LYS A 118 17.90 -9.76 9.89
C LYS A 118 18.36 -11.20 9.79
N ILE A 119 19.54 -11.40 9.20
CA ILE A 119 20.18 -12.69 9.04
C ILE A 119 21.43 -12.71 9.89
N GLU A 120 21.56 -13.70 10.76
CA GLU A 120 22.75 -13.99 11.55
C GLU A 120 23.17 -15.45 11.34
N GLN A 121 24.38 -15.81 11.79
CA GLN A 121 24.95 -17.15 11.56
C GLN A 121 24.10 -18.31 12.11
N SER A 122 23.27 -18.05 13.13
CA SER A 122 22.51 -19.09 13.85
C SER A 122 21.01 -18.78 13.95
N TRP A 123 20.56 -17.66 13.40
CA TRP A 123 19.15 -17.28 13.43
C TRP A 123 18.81 -16.25 12.35
N GLU A 124 17.55 -16.24 11.95
CA GLU A 124 16.97 -15.23 11.06
C GLU A 124 15.71 -14.67 11.71
N LEU A 125 15.48 -13.36 11.56
CA LEU A 125 14.31 -12.68 12.12
C LEU A 125 13.67 -11.79 11.07
N THR A 126 12.38 -11.96 10.84
CA THR A 126 11.55 -11.04 10.06
C THR A 126 10.52 -10.39 10.97
N LEU A 127 10.43 -9.06 10.94
CA LEU A 127 9.41 -8.30 11.68
C LEU A 127 8.72 -7.32 10.73
N GLY A 128 7.39 -7.23 10.82
CA GLY A 128 6.62 -6.19 10.15
C GLY A 128 5.38 -6.73 9.45
N VAL A 129 4.96 -6.07 8.39
CA VAL A 129 3.83 -6.46 7.54
C VAL A 129 4.39 -7.25 6.35
N ASN A 130 3.92 -8.46 6.11
CA ASN A 130 4.43 -9.27 5.01
C ASN A 130 3.37 -10.23 4.43
N ARG A 131 3.68 -10.81 3.27
CA ARG A 131 2.96 -11.92 2.63
C ARG A 131 3.87 -13.15 2.62
N VAL A 132 3.39 -14.28 3.13
CA VAL A 132 4.16 -15.53 3.19
C VAL A 132 3.99 -16.30 1.88
N PHE A 133 5.03 -16.32 1.06
CA PHE A 133 5.13 -17.18 -0.11
C PHE A 133 5.83 -18.49 0.24
N TRP A 134 5.18 -19.61 -0.02
CA TRP A 134 5.75 -20.93 0.18
C TRP A 134 6.08 -21.44 -1.22
N GLY A 135 7.36 -21.41 -1.60
CA GLY A 135 7.81 -21.73 -2.96
C GLY A 135 7.49 -23.16 -3.40
N VAL A 136 6.26 -23.38 -3.87
CA VAL A 136 5.84 -24.54 -4.65
C VAL A 136 5.00 -23.99 -5.79
N THR A 137 5.28 -24.43 -7.01
CA THR A 137 4.62 -24.05 -8.26
C THR A 137 3.11 -24.30 -8.16
N GLU A 138 2.37 -23.30 -7.70
CA GLU A 138 0.96 -23.39 -7.35
C GLU A 138 0.14 -23.45 -8.63
N THR A 139 -0.20 -24.66 -9.07
CA THR A 139 -1.14 -24.83 -10.18
C THR A 139 -2.59 -24.74 -9.70
N VAL A 140 -2.84 -24.76 -8.37
CA VAL A 140 -4.13 -24.52 -7.70
C VAL A 140 -3.91 -24.08 -6.25
N HIS A 141 -4.54 -22.98 -5.83
CA HIS A 141 -4.63 -22.50 -4.44
C HIS A 141 -5.51 -23.41 -3.59
N LEU A 142 -4.97 -24.51 -3.05
CA LEU A 142 -5.81 -25.40 -2.24
C LEU A 142 -5.86 -25.04 -0.75
N VAL A 143 -4.83 -24.40 -0.18
CA VAL A 143 -4.93 -23.87 1.19
C VAL A 143 -3.92 -22.74 1.46
N ASN A 144 -4.38 -21.49 1.45
CA ASN A 144 -3.62 -20.36 1.99
C ASN A 144 -4.03 -20.13 3.47
N ILE A 145 -3.36 -20.81 4.41
CA ILE A 145 -3.73 -20.80 5.84
C ILE A 145 -3.28 -19.50 6.52
N ILE A 146 -2.17 -18.92 6.03
CA ILE A 146 -1.51 -17.81 6.72
C ILE A 146 -1.90 -16.47 6.13
N ASN A 147 -2.00 -16.31 4.81
CA ASN A 147 -2.23 -14.99 4.23
C ASN A 147 -3.73 -14.65 4.19
N GLN A 148 -4.02 -13.36 4.36
CA GLN A 148 -5.35 -12.83 4.15
C GLN A 148 -5.58 -12.53 2.66
N VAL A 149 -6.69 -13.04 2.12
CA VAL A 149 -7.11 -12.79 0.74
C VAL A 149 -7.74 -11.40 0.60
N ASP A 150 -7.37 -10.70 -0.48
CA ASP A 150 -7.95 -9.42 -0.88
C ASP A 150 -9.11 -9.62 -1.88
N LEU A 151 -10.32 -9.79 -1.34
CA LEU A 151 -11.53 -10.00 -2.16
C LEU A 151 -12.01 -8.73 -2.89
N VAL A 152 -11.51 -7.54 -2.52
CA VAL A 152 -11.84 -6.28 -3.22
C VAL A 152 -11.10 -6.20 -4.54
N GLU A 153 -9.88 -6.74 -4.56
CA GLU A 153 -9.05 -6.76 -5.74
C GLU A 153 -9.51 -7.83 -6.74
N ASN A 154 -9.64 -9.08 -6.29
CA ASN A 154 -10.07 -10.17 -7.14
C ASN A 154 -10.84 -11.26 -6.37
N PRO A 155 -12.07 -11.64 -6.79
CA PRO A 155 -12.82 -12.71 -6.15
C PRO A 155 -12.24 -14.12 -6.37
N ASP A 156 -11.23 -14.27 -7.25
CA ASP A 156 -10.53 -15.55 -7.47
C ASP A 156 -9.54 -15.94 -6.35
N GLN A 157 -9.33 -15.05 -5.38
CA GLN A 157 -8.50 -15.24 -4.19
C GLN A 157 -6.98 -15.28 -4.43
N GLU A 158 -6.52 -14.80 -5.58
CA GLU A 158 -5.08 -14.78 -5.91
C GLU A 158 -4.34 -13.59 -5.26
N ASP A 159 -5.04 -12.48 -5.02
CA ASP A 159 -4.47 -11.29 -4.42
C ASP A 159 -4.50 -11.35 -2.88
N LEU A 160 -3.38 -10.97 -2.24
CA LEU A 160 -3.17 -11.11 -0.79
C LEU A 160 -2.85 -9.78 -0.13
N LEU A 161 -3.43 -9.54 1.05
CA LEU A 161 -3.11 -8.40 1.90
C LEU A 161 -1.84 -8.64 2.71
N GLY A 162 -1.15 -7.55 3.06
CA GLY A 162 -0.06 -7.59 4.02
C GLY A 162 -0.59 -7.79 5.44
N GLN A 163 0.07 -8.64 6.23
CA GLN A 163 -0.30 -8.89 7.62
C GLN A 163 0.88 -8.76 8.58
N ALA A 164 0.60 -8.27 9.80
CA ALA A 164 1.62 -8.13 10.83
C ALA A 164 2.12 -9.51 11.26
N MET A 165 3.44 -9.71 11.21
CA MET A 165 4.09 -10.95 11.57
C MET A 165 5.47 -10.73 12.20
N ALA A 166 5.82 -11.70 13.05
CA ALA A 166 7.17 -11.89 13.56
C ALA A 166 7.56 -13.35 13.29
N ASN A 167 8.64 -13.57 12.55
CA ASN A 167 9.15 -14.88 12.23
C ASN A 167 10.58 -15.02 12.73
N LEU A 168 10.84 -16.01 13.59
CA LEU A 168 12.17 -16.34 14.10
C LEU A 168 12.54 -17.76 13.65
N THR A 169 13.55 -17.86 12.81
CA THR A 169 14.15 -19.13 12.39
C THR A 169 15.42 -19.37 13.20
N LEU A 170 15.59 -20.55 13.80
CA LEU A 170 16.80 -20.93 14.51
C LEU A 170 17.56 -21.99 13.72
N ILE A 171 18.80 -21.67 13.31
CA ILE A 171 19.67 -22.57 12.57
C ILE A 171 20.51 -23.34 13.59
N ARG A 172 20.32 -24.66 13.64
CA ARG A 172 21.03 -25.56 14.56
C ARG A 172 21.74 -26.63 13.75
N ASN A 173 22.97 -26.97 14.17
CA ASN A 173 23.80 -28.00 13.52
C ASN A 173 23.42 -29.44 13.92
N TRP A 174 22.32 -29.63 14.66
CA TRP A 174 21.85 -30.96 15.06
C TRP A 174 20.57 -31.29 14.31
N GLY A 175 20.69 -32.22 13.37
CA GLY A 175 19.67 -32.65 12.41
C GLY A 175 20.33 -33.37 11.25
#